data_AF-A0A947ETT6-F1
#
_entry.id   AF-A0A947ETT6-F1
#
_cell.length_a   1.000
_cell.length_b   1.000
_cell.length_c   1.000
_cell.angle_alpha   90.00
_cell.angle_beta   90.00
_cell.angle_gamma   90.00
#
_symmetry.space_group_name_H-M   'P 1'
#
loop_
_entity.id
_entity.type
_entity.pdbx_description
1 polymer ?
#
loop_
_entity_poly.entity_id
_entity_poly.type
_entity_poly.pdbx_seq_one_letter_code
_entity_poly.pdbx_strand_id
1 'polypeptide(L)' 'MRKLVFILLSTVLFGSCSIGDDNGPILEYELAEITGNSLPDEFELGRTYTIDVAYVLPTQCHNFVAIDASREGN' A
#
# COMPACT_ATOMS: atom_id res chain seq x y z
N MET A 1 16.95 -29.48 14.32
CA MET A 1 16.15 -28.69 15.29
C MET A 1 16.67 -27.26 15.45
N ARG A 2 17.94 -27.02 15.81
CA ARG A 2 18.46 -25.64 16.02
C ARG A 2 18.28 -24.69 14.83
N LYS A 3 18.47 -25.15 13.59
CA LYS A 3 18.31 -24.34 12.37
C LYS A 3 16.87 -23.83 12.16
N LEU A 4 15.86 -24.63 12.55
CA LEU A 4 14.45 -24.25 12.41
C LEU A 4 14.07 -23.14 13.39
N VAL A 5 14.67 -23.14 14.59
CA VAL A 5 14.46 -22.09 15.59
C VAL A 5 14.98 -20.74 15.09
N PHE A 6 16.14 -20.72 14.43
CA PHE A 6 16.66 -19.48 13.84
C PHE A 6 15.78 -18.95 12.70
N ILE A 7 15.27 -19.84 11.83
CA ILE A 7 14.36 -19.45 10.75
C ILE A 7 13.07 -18.84 11.31
N LEU A 8 12.46 -19.50 12.30
CA LEU A 8 11.25 -19.02 12.96
C LEU A 8 11.48 -17.68 13.66
N LEU A 9 12.61 -17.53 14.35
CA LEU A 9 12.97 -16.29 15.03
C LEU A 9 13.17 -15.14 14.04
N SER A 10 13.84 -15.39 12.91
CA SER A 10 13.99 -14.38 11.85
C SER A 10 12.64 -13.96 11.26
N THR A 11 11.72 -14.89 10.99
CA THR A 11 10.40 -14.54 10.45
C THR A 11 9.56 -13.67 11.39
N VAL A 12 9.67 -13.89 12.71
CA VAL A 12 8.96 -13.06 13.70
C VAL A 12 9.58 -11.67 13.79
N LEU A 13 10.92 -11.58 13.74
CA LEU A 13 11.64 -10.30 13.83
C LEU A 13 11.45 -9.40 12.59
N PHE A 14 11.33 -9.96 11.40
CA PHE A 14 11.17 -9.19 10.16
C PHE A 14 9.71 -8.99 9.74
N GLY A 15 8.76 -9.71 10.36
CA GLY A 15 7.33 -9.66 10.04
C GLY A 15 6.46 -8.88 11.03
N SER A 16 7.01 -8.37 12.14
CA SER A 16 6.20 -7.63 13.11
C SER A 16 6.00 -6.18 12.67
N CYS A 17 4.80 -5.86 12.18
CA CYS A 17 4.36 -4.48 12.08
C CYS A 17 3.96 -4.00 13.47
N SER A 18 4.59 -2.91 13.95
CA SER A 18 4.36 -2.37 15.28
C SER A 18 2.96 -1.76 15.35
N ILE A 19 2.00 -2.47 15.94
CA ILE A 19 0.70 -1.91 16.31
C ILE A 19 0.89 -1.31 17.69
N GLY A 20 0.86 0.02 17.78
CA GLY A 20 1.08 0.74 19.04
C GLY A 20 0.11 0.28 20.13
N ASP A 21 0.65 0.00 21.31
CA ASP A 21 -0.11 -0.50 22.45
C ASP A 21 -0.93 0.62 23.13
N ASP A 22 -2.06 0.22 23.71
CA ASP A 22 -2.95 0.93 24.64
C ASP A 22 -3.94 2.04 24.18
N ASN A 23 -3.96 2.54 22.93
CA ASN A 23 -4.99 3.55 22.53
C ASN A 23 -5.57 3.39 21.10
N GLY A 24 -5.72 2.15 20.64
CA GLY A 24 -6.24 1.85 19.29
C GLY A 24 -5.15 1.97 18.21
N PRO A 25 -5.37 1.40 17.02
CA PRO A 25 -4.37 1.43 15.96
C PRO A 25 -4.09 2.87 15.54
N ILE A 26 -2.86 3.34 15.72
CA ILE A 26 -2.37 4.57 15.10
C ILE A 26 -2.22 4.25 13.61
N LEU A 27 -3.28 4.50 12.85
CA LEU A 27 -3.27 4.37 11.40
C LEU A 27 -2.65 5.63 10.81
N GLU A 28 -1.42 5.50 10.32
CA GLU A 28 -0.78 6.53 9.51
C GLU A 28 -1.05 6.22 8.03
N TYR A 29 -1.53 7.21 7.30
CA TYR A 29 -1.74 7.11 5.86
C TYR A 29 -0.61 7.86 5.17
N GLU A 30 0.07 7.16 4.27
CA GLU A 30 1.12 7.71 3.42
C GLU A 30 0.80 7.39 1.95
N LEU A 31 1.16 8.30 1.05
CA LEU A 31 1.01 8.09 -0.38
C LEU A 31 2.04 7.05 -0.86
N ALA A 32 1.55 6.02 -1.55
CA ALA A 32 2.39 5.07 -2.26
C ALA A 32 2.86 5.64 -3.60
N GLU A 33 4.05 5.25 -4.04
CA GLU A 33 4.57 5.64 -5.35
C GLU A 33 3.86 4.85 -6.45
N ILE A 34 3.31 5.55 -7.45
CA ILE A 34 2.75 4.96 -8.66
C ILE A 34 3.91 4.69 -9.64
N THR A 35 4.11 3.43 -10.01
CA THR A 35 5.16 3.00 -10.94
C THR A 35 4.64 2.79 -12.36
N GLY A 36 3.33 2.74 -12.54
CA GLY A 36 2.67 2.65 -13.84
C GLY A 36 1.16 2.76 -13.72
N ASN A 37 0.51 3.21 -14.77
CA ASN A 37 -0.95 3.26 -14.84
C ASN A 37 -1.44 3.15 -16.29
N SER A 38 -2.71 2.80 -16.46
CA SER A 38 -3.41 2.78 -17.74
C SER A 38 -4.38 3.96 -17.90
N LEU A 39 -4.07 5.11 -17.30
CA LEU A 39 -4.93 6.29 -17.36
C LEU A 39 -4.99 6.78 -18.83
N PRO A 40 -6.19 7.03 -19.39
CA PRO A 40 -6.29 7.58 -20.73
C PRO A 40 -5.87 9.06 -20.74
N ASP A 41 -5.40 9.53 -21.89
CA ASP A 41 -5.05 10.95 -22.10
C ASP A 41 -6.28 11.87 -21.98
N GLU A 42 -7.47 11.34 -22.30
CA GLU A 42 -8.74 12.05 -22.22
C GLU A 42 -9.89 11.15 -21.77
N PHE A 43 -10.89 11.75 -21.14
CA PHE A 43 -12.11 11.06 -20.69
C PHE A 43 -13.30 11.53 -21.50
N GLU A 44 -14.06 10.58 -22.04
CA GLU A 44 -15.34 10.85 -22.69
C GLU A 44 -16.49 10.84 -21.67
N LEU A 45 -17.37 11.85 -21.77
CA LEU A 45 -18.52 11.97 -20.88
C LEU A 45 -19.46 10.75 -21.03
N GLY A 46 -19.87 10.18 -19.90
CA GLY A 46 -20.79 9.04 -19.85
C GLY A 46 -20.13 7.68 -20.10
N ARG A 47 -18.79 7.64 -20.22
CA ARG A 47 -18.02 6.40 -20.33
C ARG A 47 -17.45 5.99 -18.97
N THR A 48 -17.32 4.69 -18.76
CA THR A 48 -16.66 4.10 -17.59
C THR A 48 -15.40 3.40 -18.06
N TYR A 49 -14.29 3.69 -17.40
CA TYR A 49 -12.99 3.12 -17.71
C TYR A 49 -12.53 2.26 -16.53
N THR A 50 -11.93 1.12 -16.84
CA THR A 50 -11.12 0.36 -15.87
C THR A 50 -9.71 0.90 -15.96
N ILE A 51 -9.16 1.35 -14.83
CA ILE A 51 -7.80 1.88 -14.74
C ILE A 51 -6.99 0.90 -13.90
N ASP A 52 -5.95 0.35 -14.51
CA ASP A 52 -4.96 -0.45 -13.80
C ASP A 52 -3.89 0.49 -13.24
N VAL A 53 -3.59 0.35 -11.95
CA VAL A 53 -2.56 1.14 -11.25
C VAL A 53 -1.55 0.18 -10.64
N ALA A 54 -0.29 0.30 -11.07
CA ALA A 54 0.85 -0.34 -10.43
C ALA A 54 1.44 0.64 -9.42
N TYR A 55 1.59 0.18 -8.18
CA TYR A 55 2.14 0.98 -7.08
C TYR A 55 3.09 0.14 -6.23
N VAL A 56 4.02 0.82 -5.55
CA VAL A 56 4.94 0.20 -4.60
C VAL A 56 4.63 0.76 -3.21
N LEU A 57 4.35 -0.15 -2.28
CA LEU A 57 4.14 0.19 -0.89
C LEU A 57 5.49 0.55 -0.23
N PRO A 58 5.57 1.62 0.58
CA PRO A 58 6.83 2.05 1.19
C PRO A 58 7.50 0.96 2.03
N THR A 59 6.69 0.17 2.75
CA THR A 59 7.15 -0.96 3.54
C THR A 59 6.17 -2.13 3.46
N GLN A 60 6.61 -3.31 3.88
CA GLN A 60 5.76 -4.51 3.98
C GLN A 60 4.64 -4.39 5.04
N CYS A 61 4.66 -3.32 5.84
CA CYS A 61 3.65 -3.04 6.85
C CYS A 61 2.54 -2.10 6.35
N HIS A 62 2.73 -1.47 5.21
CA HIS A 62 1.68 -0.70 4.56
C HIS A 62 0.72 -1.65 3.85
N ASN A 63 -0.54 -1.23 3.78
CA ASN A 63 -1.58 -1.93 3.04
C ASN A 63 -2.31 -0.92 2.16
N PHE A 64 -2.87 -1.41 1.04
CA PHE A 64 -3.73 -0.57 0.22
C PHE A 64 -5.03 -0.23 0.98
N VAL A 65 -5.42 1.04 0.91
CA VAL A 65 -6.65 1.54 1.56
C VAL A 65 -7.57 2.18 0.53
N ALA A 66 -7.06 3.14 -0.24
CA ALA A 66 -7.82 3.88 -1.24
C ALA A 66 -6.90 4.44 -2.33
N ILE A 67 -7.51 4.88 -3.42
CA ILE A 67 -6.86 5.71 -4.44
C ILE A 67 -7.24 7.15 -4.18
N ASP A 68 -6.24 8.03 -4.05
CA ASP A 68 -6.43 9.47 -4.07
C ASP A 68 -6.41 9.93 -5.54
N ALA A 69 -7.55 10.46 -6.02
CA ALA A 69 -7.72 10.88 -7.40
C ALA A 69 -8.26 12.31 -7.44
N SER A 70 -7.47 13.22 -7.99
CA SER A 70 -7.83 14.60 -8.21
C SER A 70 -7.77 14.93 -9.70
N ARG A 71 -8.57 15.89 -10.14
CA ARG A 71 -8.49 16.43 -11.49
C ARG A 71 -7.44 17.53 -11.48
N GLU A 72 -6.41 17.39 -12.31
CA GLU A 72 -5.37 18.41 -12.45
C GLU A 72 -5.98 19.78 -12.75
N GLY A 73 -5.61 20.79 -11.94
CA GLY A 73 -6.12 22.16 -12.07
C GLY A 73 -7.28 22.56 -11.16
N ASN A 74 -7.54 21.83 -10.06
CA ASN A 74 -8.46 22.26 -9.00
C ASN A 74 -7.88 21.97 -7.61
#